data_AF-A0A963DNK1-F1
#
_entry.id   AF-A0A963DNK1-F1
#
_cell.length_a   1.000
_cell.length_b   1.000
_cell.length_c   1.000
_cell.angle_alpha   90.00
_cell.angle_beta   90.00
_cell.angle_gamma   90.00
#
_symmetry.space_group_name_H-M   'P 1'
#
loop_
_entity.id
_entity.type
_entity.pdbx_description
1 polymer ?
#
loop_
_entity_poly.entity_id
_entity_poly.type
_entity_poly.pdbx_seq_one_letter_code
_entity_poly.pdbx_strand_id
1 'polypeptide(L)'
;MSESRLIADSSEWTFPMLERYNEVIGQIAVNDFGLDVYPNQIEIITAEQMMDAYSSVGMPLGYKHWSYGKQFVLTEKNYRRGQMGLAYEIVINSDPCIAYLMEENTAMMQALVIAHAAYGHNSFFKGNYLFRTWTSADAIIDYLLFARNYVAECEERYGEEEVEVFLDSCHALMNYGVDRYKHPAPLSLSEEKQRQREREDYLQSQINDLWRTVPTKSTETTATETERRYPSEPQENLLYFIEKNAPLLEPWQRELVRIVRKIAQYFYPQRQTQVMNEGHATFWHYTLMNRLYDEGYANDGFMIEFLQSHTSVVHQLPFDHPYYSGINPYALGFGMMSDI
;
A
#
# COMPACT_ATOMS: atom_id res chain seq x y z
N MET A 1 41.21 -20.12 -15.70
CA MET A 1 40.92 -18.72 -15.35
C MET A 1 39.52 -18.74 -14.80
N SER A 2 39.32 -18.41 -13.53
CA SER A 2 37.95 -18.24 -13.02
C SER A 2 37.33 -17.09 -13.80
N GLU A 3 36.22 -17.32 -14.48
CA GLU A 3 35.41 -16.20 -14.97
C GLU A 3 35.10 -15.28 -13.79
N SER A 4 35.23 -13.98 -14.00
CA SER A 4 34.91 -12.99 -12.99
C SER A 4 33.43 -13.13 -12.62
N ARG A 5 33.12 -13.17 -11.33
CA ARG A 5 31.73 -13.17 -10.84
C ARG A 5 31.08 -11.79 -10.91
N LEU A 6 31.87 -10.75 -11.18
CA LEU A 6 31.44 -9.37 -11.23
C LEU A 6 30.29 -9.18 -12.23
N ILE A 7 29.20 -8.54 -11.79
CA ILE A 7 28.02 -8.31 -12.63
C ILE A 7 28.17 -7.02 -13.44
N ALA A 8 28.62 -5.93 -12.81
CA ALA A 8 28.85 -4.65 -13.47
C ALA A 8 30.24 -4.08 -13.16
N ASP A 9 30.88 -3.51 -14.18
CA ASP A 9 32.17 -2.82 -14.12
C ASP A 9 32.05 -1.29 -14.24
N SER A 10 30.86 -0.79 -14.55
CA SER A 10 30.52 0.62 -14.73
C SER A 10 29.16 0.96 -14.13
N SER A 11 28.77 2.24 -14.19
CA SER A 11 27.47 2.73 -13.72
C SER A 11 26.32 2.39 -14.66
N GLU A 12 26.59 1.95 -15.88
CA GLU A 12 25.58 1.59 -16.88
C GLU A 12 24.97 0.22 -16.55
N TRP A 13 23.68 0.05 -16.84
CA TRP A 13 22.97 -1.20 -16.61
C TRP A 13 22.28 -1.70 -17.88
N THR A 14 21.97 -3.00 -17.91
CA THR A 14 21.21 -3.65 -18.98
C THR A 14 20.21 -4.64 -18.38
N PHE A 15 19.14 -4.99 -19.11
CA PHE A 15 18.15 -5.96 -18.61
C PHE A 15 18.77 -7.30 -18.14
N PRO A 16 19.73 -7.92 -18.88
CA PRO A 16 20.39 -9.13 -18.39
C PRO A 16 21.16 -8.92 -17.08
N MET A 17 21.74 -7.74 -16.84
CA MET A 17 22.40 -7.43 -15.57
C MET A 17 21.39 -7.33 -14.42
N LEU A 18 20.20 -6.75 -14.67
CA LEU A 18 19.14 -6.66 -13.67
C LEU A 18 18.58 -8.03 -13.30
N GLU A 19 18.31 -8.87 -14.30
CA GLU A 19 17.92 -10.27 -14.08
C GLU A 19 18.99 -10.98 -13.25
N ARG A 20 20.26 -10.77 -13.59
CA ARG A 20 21.38 -11.35 -12.84
C ARG A 20 21.47 -10.86 -11.41
N TYR A 21 21.27 -9.56 -11.16
CA TYR A 21 21.23 -9.01 -9.81
C TYR A 21 20.07 -9.62 -9.02
N ASN A 22 18.87 -9.67 -9.60
CA ASN A 22 17.69 -10.28 -8.96
C ASN A 22 17.94 -11.75 -8.61
N GLU A 23 18.50 -12.54 -9.54
CA GLU A 23 18.85 -13.94 -9.28
C GLU A 23 19.84 -14.09 -8.12
N VAL A 24 20.96 -13.36 -8.15
CA VAL A 24 22.04 -13.51 -7.17
C VAL A 24 21.61 -12.99 -5.80
N ILE A 25 20.99 -11.80 -5.75
CA ILE A 25 20.45 -11.24 -4.51
C ILE A 25 19.37 -12.17 -3.95
N GLY A 26 18.51 -12.74 -4.79
CA GLY A 26 17.51 -13.71 -4.37
C GLY A 26 18.07 -15.01 -3.82
N GLN A 27 19.12 -15.54 -4.45
CA GLN A 27 19.83 -16.72 -3.93
C GLN A 27 20.42 -16.41 -2.55
N ILE A 28 21.08 -15.27 -2.39
CA ILE A 28 21.65 -14.86 -1.09
C ILE A 28 20.53 -14.68 -0.06
N ALA A 29 19.49 -13.93 -0.39
CA ALA A 29 18.37 -13.64 0.51
C ALA A 29 17.66 -14.91 0.98
N VAL A 30 17.30 -15.80 0.06
CA VAL A 30 16.50 -16.99 0.38
C VAL A 30 17.36 -18.15 0.90
N ASN A 31 18.50 -18.42 0.28
CA ASN A 31 19.30 -19.61 0.61
C ASN A 31 20.28 -19.37 1.76
N ASP A 32 20.95 -18.21 1.79
CA ASP A 32 21.93 -17.92 2.85
C ASP A 32 21.23 -17.39 4.11
N PHE A 33 20.24 -16.50 3.94
CA PHE A 33 19.59 -15.80 5.05
C PHE A 33 18.15 -16.24 5.36
N GLY A 34 17.52 -17.06 4.51
CA GLY A 34 16.19 -17.62 4.79
C GLY A 34 15.04 -16.63 4.70
N LEU A 35 15.16 -15.55 3.91
CA LEU A 35 14.06 -14.59 3.72
C LEU A 35 12.86 -15.26 3.04
N ASP A 36 11.69 -15.10 3.65
CA ASP A 36 10.41 -15.50 3.06
C ASP A 36 9.82 -14.33 2.26
N VAL A 37 9.78 -14.47 0.93
CA VAL A 37 9.33 -13.41 0.00
C VAL A 37 8.26 -13.93 -0.96
N TYR A 38 7.40 -13.05 -1.46
CA TYR A 38 6.57 -13.34 -2.64
C TYR A 38 7.45 -13.36 -3.89
N PRO A 39 7.04 -14.04 -4.97
CA PRO A 39 7.72 -13.92 -6.26
C PRO A 39 7.85 -12.45 -6.67
N ASN A 40 9.02 -12.07 -7.16
CA ASN A 40 9.30 -10.68 -7.56
C ASN A 40 8.95 -10.43 -9.02
N GLN A 41 8.28 -9.32 -9.29
CA GLN A 41 8.07 -8.75 -10.62
C GLN A 41 8.74 -7.37 -10.65
N ILE A 42 9.83 -7.25 -11.40
CA ILE A 42 10.59 -6.01 -11.54
C ILE A 42 10.09 -5.27 -12.79
N GLU A 43 9.70 -4.01 -12.64
CA GLU A 43 9.27 -3.14 -13.74
C GLU A 43 10.13 -1.88 -13.78
N ILE A 44 10.68 -1.57 -14.96
CA ILE A 44 11.44 -0.33 -15.17
C ILE A 44 10.49 0.77 -15.64
N ILE A 45 10.52 1.90 -14.96
CA ILE A 45 9.65 3.04 -15.22
C ILE A 45 10.44 4.34 -15.33
N THR A 46 9.88 5.30 -16.07
CA THR A 46 10.44 6.65 -16.19
C THR A 46 10.20 7.47 -14.93
N ALA A 47 10.94 8.56 -14.74
CA ALA A 47 10.68 9.51 -13.66
C ALA A 47 9.23 10.05 -13.64
N GLU A 48 8.60 10.23 -14.81
CA GLU A 48 7.20 10.69 -14.91
C GLU A 48 6.22 9.63 -14.41
N GLN A 49 6.39 8.38 -14.84
CA GLN A 49 5.59 7.25 -14.37
C GLN A 49 5.76 7.05 -12.86
N MET A 50 6.95 7.27 -12.34
CA MET A 50 7.20 7.20 -10.90
C MET A 50 6.44 8.28 -10.14
N MET A 51 6.44 9.53 -10.62
CA MET A 51 5.65 10.60 -10.01
C MET A 51 4.15 10.30 -10.03
N ASP A 52 3.65 9.74 -11.13
CA ASP A 52 2.26 9.32 -11.25
C ASP A 52 1.91 8.23 -10.23
N ALA A 53 2.76 7.20 -10.12
CA ALA A 53 2.61 6.15 -9.12
C ALA A 53 2.69 6.70 -7.68
N TYR A 54 3.57 7.66 -7.36
CA TYR A 54 3.60 8.32 -6.04
C TYR A 54 2.33 9.12 -5.74
N SER A 55 1.84 9.85 -6.74
CA SER A 55 0.64 10.68 -6.59
C SER A 55 -0.63 9.87 -6.35
N SER A 56 -0.65 8.63 -6.84
CA SER A 56 -1.72 7.64 -6.64
C SER A 56 -1.44 6.68 -5.47
N VAL A 57 -0.45 6.96 -4.61
CA VAL A 57 -0.10 6.15 -3.43
C VAL A 57 0.34 4.71 -3.80
N GLY A 58 1.10 4.57 -4.88
CA GLY A 58 1.50 3.26 -5.44
C GLY A 58 0.34 2.51 -6.10
N MET A 59 -0.68 3.27 -6.53
CA MET A 59 -1.91 2.95 -7.26
C MET A 59 -1.82 2.81 -8.79
N PRO A 60 -1.10 1.89 -9.46
CA PRO A 60 -0.94 1.91 -10.92
C PRO A 60 -2.27 1.80 -11.68
N LEU A 61 -3.31 1.29 -11.03
CA LEU A 61 -4.65 1.09 -11.59
C LEU A 61 -5.74 1.77 -10.74
N GLY A 62 -5.38 2.81 -9.98
CA GLY A 62 -6.36 3.58 -9.21
C GLY A 62 -7.42 4.26 -10.08
N TYR A 63 -8.59 4.53 -9.49
CA TYR A 63 -9.56 5.43 -10.12
C TYR A 63 -9.01 6.87 -10.11
N LYS A 64 -9.52 7.68 -11.03
CA LYS A 64 -9.10 9.08 -11.15
C LYS A 64 -9.72 9.91 -10.04
N HIS A 65 -8.94 10.84 -9.49
CA HIS A 65 -9.42 11.80 -8.52
C HIS A 65 -8.54 13.06 -8.58
N TRP A 66 -9.13 14.25 -8.49
CA TRP A 66 -8.41 15.51 -8.63
C TRP A 66 -7.30 15.69 -7.57
N SER A 67 -7.48 15.11 -6.38
CA SER A 67 -6.50 15.18 -5.29
C SER A 67 -5.17 14.53 -5.67
N TYR A 68 -5.20 13.43 -6.44
CA TYR A 68 -4.01 12.76 -6.96
C TYR A 68 -3.29 13.66 -7.98
N GLY A 69 -4.04 14.29 -8.91
CA GLY A 69 -3.48 15.24 -9.86
C GLY A 69 -2.85 16.47 -9.18
N LYS A 70 -3.47 16.98 -8.12
CA LYS A 70 -2.89 18.05 -7.29
C LYS A 70 -1.58 17.59 -6.63
N GLN A 71 -1.53 16.38 -6.10
CA GLN A 71 -0.34 15.81 -5.48
C GLN A 71 0.77 15.58 -6.50
N PHE A 72 0.43 15.14 -7.71
CA PHE A 72 1.36 15.00 -8.84
C PHE A 72 2.04 16.34 -9.15
N VAL A 73 1.27 17.41 -9.38
CA VAL A 73 1.82 18.73 -9.71
C VAL A 73 2.72 19.28 -8.60
N LEU A 74 2.38 19.02 -7.33
CA LEU A 74 3.23 19.40 -6.19
C LEU A 74 4.56 18.63 -6.20
N THR A 75 4.50 17.32 -6.43
CA THR A 75 5.68 16.42 -6.47
C THR A 75 6.59 16.77 -7.63
N GLU A 76 6.03 16.91 -8.83
CA GLU A 76 6.74 17.30 -10.05
C GLU A 76 7.46 18.65 -9.87
N LYS A 77 6.76 19.65 -9.29
CA LYS A 77 7.34 20.97 -9.05
C LYS A 77 8.50 20.93 -8.06
N ASN A 78 8.39 20.14 -7.00
CA ASN A 78 9.47 19.99 -6.00
C ASN A 78 10.67 19.28 -6.61
N TYR A 79 10.45 18.23 -7.40
CA TYR A 79 11.49 17.50 -8.12
C TYR A 79 12.22 18.40 -9.13
N ARG A 80 11.51 19.10 -10.01
CA ARG A 80 12.11 20.01 -11.01
C ARG A 80 12.93 21.12 -10.37
N ARG A 81 12.59 21.53 -9.15
CA ARG A 81 13.32 22.56 -8.39
C ARG A 81 14.53 22.01 -7.63
N GLY A 82 14.79 20.70 -7.72
CA GLY A 82 15.84 20.02 -6.95
C GLY A 82 15.61 20.06 -5.43
N GLN A 83 14.38 20.37 -4.99
CA GLN A 83 14.03 20.47 -3.58
C GLN A 83 13.75 19.10 -2.95
N MET A 84 13.56 18.08 -3.78
CA MET A 84 13.30 16.70 -3.39
C MET A 84 13.95 15.77 -4.41
N GLY A 85 14.69 14.75 -3.95
CA GLY A 85 15.04 13.60 -4.78
C GLY A 85 13.78 12.75 -5.04
N LEU A 86 13.74 12.01 -6.15
CA LEU A 86 12.70 10.99 -6.32
C LEU A 86 12.96 9.79 -5.40
N ALA A 87 11.88 9.11 -5.05
CA ALA A 87 11.90 7.70 -4.67
C ALA A 87 12.89 6.94 -5.56
N TYR A 88 13.81 6.12 -5.06
CA TYR A 88 14.56 5.23 -5.96
C TYR A 88 13.68 4.05 -6.42
N GLU A 89 12.58 3.83 -5.71
CA GLU A 89 11.69 2.69 -5.84
C GLU A 89 10.24 3.04 -5.51
N ILE A 90 9.32 2.18 -5.97
CA ILE A 90 8.00 1.98 -5.38
C ILE A 90 7.72 0.48 -5.34
N VAL A 91 7.29 -0.04 -4.20
CA VAL A 91 6.90 -1.43 -4.03
C VAL A 91 5.40 -1.57 -3.77
N ILE A 92 4.77 -2.50 -4.49
CA ILE A 92 3.37 -2.89 -4.26
C ILE A 92 3.34 -4.25 -3.60
N ASN A 93 2.68 -4.31 -2.44
CA ASN A 93 2.39 -5.56 -1.74
C ASN A 93 1.31 -6.38 -2.47
N SER A 94 1.73 -7.08 -3.52
CA SER A 94 0.93 -8.05 -4.28
C SER A 94 1.65 -9.40 -4.37
N ASP A 95 0.96 -10.42 -4.87
CA ASP A 95 1.56 -11.72 -5.21
C ASP A 95 1.34 -11.99 -6.72
N PRO A 96 2.34 -11.74 -7.59
CA PRO A 96 3.73 -11.39 -7.30
C PRO A 96 3.91 -9.96 -6.75
N CYS A 97 4.97 -9.74 -5.97
CA CYS A 97 5.34 -8.42 -5.46
C CYS A 97 5.94 -7.59 -6.58
N ILE A 98 5.34 -6.43 -6.85
CA ILE A 98 5.78 -5.55 -7.95
C ILE A 98 6.75 -4.51 -7.39
N ALA A 99 7.96 -4.47 -7.93
CA ALA A 99 8.98 -3.47 -7.59
C ALA A 99 9.27 -2.61 -8.83
N TYR A 100 8.97 -1.32 -8.70
CA TYR A 100 9.24 -0.31 -9.73
C TYR A 100 10.62 0.30 -9.54
N LEU A 101 11.44 0.25 -10.58
CA LEU A 101 12.80 0.77 -10.61
C LEU A 101 12.87 1.93 -11.61
N MET A 102 13.57 3.01 -11.26
CA MET A 102 13.80 4.12 -12.19
C MET A 102 14.79 3.73 -13.29
N GLU A 103 14.54 4.16 -14.52
CA GLU A 103 15.48 3.95 -15.63
C GLU A 103 16.78 4.75 -15.45
N GLU A 104 16.72 5.90 -14.78
CA GLU A 104 17.84 6.80 -14.56
C GLU A 104 18.79 6.33 -13.43
N ASN A 105 18.46 5.24 -12.74
CA ASN A 105 19.31 4.65 -11.71
C ASN A 105 20.62 4.11 -12.32
N THR A 106 21.73 4.24 -11.61
CA THR A 106 22.98 3.53 -11.92
C THR A 106 22.85 2.03 -11.66
N ALA A 107 23.75 1.21 -12.20
CA ALA A 107 23.80 -0.22 -11.92
C ALA A 107 23.83 -0.55 -10.41
N MET A 108 24.55 0.26 -9.62
CA MET A 108 24.55 0.13 -8.17
C MET A 108 23.18 0.44 -7.57
N MET A 109 22.58 1.57 -7.96
CA MET A 109 21.26 1.95 -7.47
C MET A 109 20.19 0.92 -7.84
N GLN A 110 20.26 0.32 -9.04
CA GLN A 110 19.35 -0.76 -9.41
C GLN A 110 19.50 -1.98 -8.49
N ALA A 111 20.74 -2.43 -8.23
CA ALA A 111 20.99 -3.53 -7.31
C ALA A 111 20.54 -3.20 -5.88
N LEU A 112 20.76 -1.97 -5.41
CA LEU A 112 20.30 -1.48 -4.12
C LEU A 112 18.77 -1.52 -4.01
N VAL A 113 18.07 -1.04 -5.02
CA VAL A 113 16.60 -1.06 -5.08
C VAL A 113 16.07 -2.49 -5.11
N ILE A 114 16.69 -3.40 -5.87
CA ILE A 114 16.32 -4.82 -5.85
C ILE A 114 16.46 -5.38 -4.43
N ALA A 115 17.60 -5.16 -3.77
CA ALA A 115 17.82 -5.63 -2.41
C ALA A 115 16.82 -5.02 -1.41
N HIS A 116 16.53 -3.72 -1.53
CA HIS A 116 15.65 -2.98 -0.62
C HIS A 116 14.17 -3.28 -0.84
N ALA A 117 13.66 -3.07 -2.05
CA ALA A 117 12.25 -3.18 -2.38
C ALA A 117 11.84 -4.65 -2.61
N ALA A 118 12.54 -5.34 -3.51
CA ALA A 118 12.15 -6.69 -3.95
C ALA A 118 12.42 -7.77 -2.89
N TYR A 119 13.36 -7.55 -1.96
CA TYR A 119 13.65 -8.53 -0.89
C TYR A 119 13.38 -7.97 0.51
N GLY A 120 13.79 -6.74 0.80
CA GLY A 120 13.55 -6.08 2.08
C GLY A 120 12.07 -5.87 2.37
N HIS A 121 11.41 -4.94 1.67
CA HIS A 121 9.99 -4.66 1.86
C HIS A 121 9.11 -5.88 1.60
N ASN A 122 9.39 -6.65 0.55
CA ASN A 122 8.64 -7.86 0.24
C ASN A 122 8.62 -8.84 1.42
N SER A 123 9.78 -9.16 2.00
CA SER A 123 9.84 -10.07 3.17
C SER A 123 9.14 -9.48 4.39
N PHE A 124 9.19 -8.16 4.58
CA PHE A 124 8.44 -7.49 5.64
C PHE A 124 6.93 -7.64 5.44
N PHE A 125 6.41 -7.33 4.25
CA PHE A 125 4.99 -7.43 3.93
C PHE A 125 4.48 -8.86 4.06
N LYS A 126 5.24 -9.84 3.56
CA LYS A 126 4.87 -11.26 3.65
C LYS A 126 4.92 -11.78 5.08
N GLY A 127 5.89 -11.34 5.89
CA GLY A 127 6.09 -11.83 7.26
C GLY A 127 5.21 -11.15 8.32
N ASN A 128 4.85 -9.89 8.12
CA ASN A 128 4.22 -9.07 9.16
C ASN A 128 2.74 -9.41 9.37
N TYR A 129 2.35 -9.60 10.64
CA TYR A 129 1.00 -10.02 11.00
C TYR A 129 -0.09 -8.99 10.62
N LEU A 130 0.22 -7.68 10.62
CA LEU A 130 -0.75 -6.65 10.23
C LEU A 130 -1.05 -6.74 8.74
N PHE A 131 -0.04 -6.97 7.90
CA PHE A 131 -0.25 -7.16 6.47
C PHE A 131 -1.03 -8.44 6.20
N ARG A 132 -0.70 -9.55 6.86
CA ARG A 132 -1.48 -10.80 6.76
C ARG A 132 -2.93 -10.67 7.20
N THR A 133 -3.22 -9.77 8.15
CA THR A 133 -4.58 -9.59 8.69
C THR A 133 -5.42 -8.62 7.86
N TRP A 134 -4.82 -7.54 7.37
CA TRP A 134 -5.54 -6.41 6.78
C TRP A 134 -5.43 -6.32 5.26
N THR A 135 -4.45 -7.01 4.65
CA THR A 135 -4.21 -7.00 3.21
C THR A 135 -4.40 -8.38 2.59
N SER A 136 -4.71 -8.42 1.30
CA SER A 136 -4.77 -9.63 0.48
C SER A 136 -3.93 -9.37 -0.76
N ALA A 137 -2.65 -9.78 -0.71
CA ALA A 137 -1.68 -9.50 -1.76
C ALA A 137 -2.07 -10.14 -3.11
N ASP A 138 -2.74 -11.28 -3.05
CA ASP A 138 -3.28 -12.03 -4.18
C ASP A 138 -4.45 -11.35 -4.91
N ALA A 139 -5.24 -10.52 -4.21
CA ALA A 139 -6.49 -9.97 -4.74
C ALA A 139 -6.47 -8.44 -4.95
N ILE A 140 -5.42 -7.73 -4.51
CA ILE A 140 -5.41 -6.27 -4.52
C ILE A 140 -5.46 -5.68 -5.93
N ILE A 141 -4.73 -6.25 -6.89
CA ILE A 141 -4.66 -5.75 -8.27
C ILE A 141 -6.03 -5.84 -8.95
N ASP A 142 -6.68 -7.00 -8.84
CA ASP A 142 -8.04 -7.20 -9.36
C ASP A 142 -9.05 -6.26 -8.71
N TYR A 143 -8.90 -6.02 -7.41
CA TYR A 143 -9.76 -5.09 -6.68
C TYR A 143 -9.61 -3.65 -7.15
N LEU A 144 -8.38 -3.20 -7.42
CA LEU A 144 -8.12 -1.86 -7.95
C LEU A 144 -8.70 -1.69 -9.36
N LEU A 145 -8.54 -2.70 -10.22
CA LEU A 145 -9.17 -2.72 -11.54
C LEU A 145 -10.70 -2.63 -11.46
N PHE A 146 -11.31 -3.43 -10.59
CA PHE A 146 -12.74 -3.36 -10.32
C PHE A 146 -13.16 -1.95 -9.86
N ALA A 147 -12.46 -1.39 -8.87
CA ALA A 147 -12.77 -0.06 -8.33
C ALA A 147 -12.69 1.02 -9.41
N ARG A 148 -11.64 0.99 -10.25
CA ARG A 148 -11.48 1.92 -11.37
C ARG A 148 -12.63 1.84 -12.36
N ASN A 149 -12.97 0.63 -12.82
CA ASN A 149 -14.05 0.44 -13.79
C ASN A 149 -15.39 0.85 -13.20
N TYR A 150 -15.64 0.51 -11.94
CA TYR A 150 -16.88 0.85 -11.24
C TYR A 150 -17.07 2.36 -11.09
N VAL A 151 -16.02 3.09 -10.71
CA VAL A 151 -16.07 4.56 -10.63
C VAL A 151 -16.36 5.15 -12.02
N ALA A 152 -15.69 4.69 -13.06
CA ALA A 152 -15.92 5.17 -14.43
C ALA A 152 -17.36 4.89 -14.91
N GLU A 153 -17.92 3.71 -14.61
CA GLU A 153 -19.32 3.41 -14.91
C GLU A 153 -20.30 4.30 -14.13
N CYS A 154 -19.96 4.67 -12.88
CA CYS A 154 -20.77 5.60 -12.11
C CYS A 154 -20.72 7.00 -12.70
N GLU A 155 -19.54 7.48 -13.11
CA GLU A 155 -19.37 8.79 -13.76
C GLU A 155 -20.19 8.88 -15.04
N GLU A 156 -20.21 7.83 -15.87
CA GLU A 156 -21.00 7.79 -17.11
C GLU A 156 -22.51 7.82 -16.84
N ARG A 157 -22.98 7.16 -15.78
CA ARG A 157 -24.41 7.02 -15.47
C ARG A 157 -25.00 8.15 -14.66
N TYR A 158 -24.26 8.66 -13.69
CA TYR A 158 -24.74 9.61 -12.67
C TYR A 158 -24.13 11.00 -12.82
N GLY A 159 -23.12 11.16 -13.68
CA GLY A 159 -22.41 12.41 -13.91
C GLY A 159 -21.13 12.52 -13.06
N GLU A 160 -20.08 13.09 -13.66
CA GLU A 160 -18.76 13.25 -13.03
C GLU A 160 -18.83 14.08 -11.75
N GLU A 161 -19.52 15.23 -11.77
CA GLU A 161 -19.61 16.15 -10.63
C GLU A 161 -20.25 15.51 -9.39
N GLU A 162 -21.35 14.76 -9.56
CA GLU A 162 -22.04 14.09 -8.45
C GLU A 162 -21.21 12.96 -7.84
N VAL A 163 -20.52 12.19 -8.69
CA VAL A 163 -19.63 11.11 -8.25
C VAL A 163 -18.40 11.69 -7.53
N GLU A 164 -17.81 12.76 -8.06
CA GLU A 164 -16.64 13.44 -7.48
C GLU A 164 -16.96 14.00 -6.09
N VAL A 165 -18.06 14.74 -5.92
CA VAL A 165 -18.47 15.29 -4.61
C VAL A 165 -18.68 14.19 -3.57
N PHE A 166 -19.25 13.06 -3.99
CA PHE A 166 -19.45 11.92 -3.10
C PHE A 166 -18.13 11.23 -2.75
N LEU A 167 -17.24 11.02 -3.73
CA LEU A 167 -15.90 10.47 -3.52
C LEU A 167 -15.04 11.36 -2.62
N ASP A 168 -15.10 12.68 -2.80
CA ASP A 168 -14.43 13.66 -1.94
C ASP A 168 -14.85 13.50 -0.47
N SER A 169 -16.15 13.34 -0.25
CA SER A 169 -16.71 13.11 1.09
C SER A 169 -16.19 11.80 1.69
N CYS A 170 -16.08 10.74 0.88
CA CYS A 170 -15.52 9.47 1.32
C CYS A 170 -14.01 9.58 1.62
N HIS A 171 -13.25 10.27 0.76
CA HIS A 171 -11.81 10.49 0.93
C HIS A 171 -11.48 11.30 2.18
N ALA A 172 -12.31 12.30 2.53
CA ALA A 172 -12.16 13.04 3.78
C ALA A 172 -12.26 12.14 5.03
N LEU A 173 -13.03 11.05 4.94
CA LEU A 173 -13.23 10.07 6.02
C LEU A 173 -12.30 8.85 5.92
N MET A 174 -11.45 8.77 4.90
CA MET A 174 -10.62 7.59 4.60
C MET A 174 -9.76 7.14 5.80
N ASN A 175 -9.21 8.08 6.57
CA ASN A 175 -8.38 7.79 7.75
C ASN A 175 -9.15 7.19 8.94
N TYR A 176 -10.48 7.22 8.88
CA TYR A 176 -11.41 6.62 9.84
C TYR A 176 -12.13 5.40 9.22
N GLY A 177 -11.59 4.83 8.14
CA GLY A 177 -12.16 3.67 7.44
C GLY A 177 -11.70 2.31 7.97
N VAL A 178 -11.00 2.27 9.11
CA VAL A 178 -10.35 1.05 9.62
C VAL A 178 -10.63 0.88 11.11
N ASP A 179 -11.01 -0.33 11.50
CA ASP A 179 -11.16 -0.71 12.90
C ASP A 179 -9.77 -1.05 13.48
N ARG A 180 -9.24 -0.21 14.37
CA ARG A 180 -7.86 -0.37 14.85
C ARG A 180 -7.75 -1.46 15.91
N TYR A 181 -8.82 -1.67 16.67
CA TYR A 181 -8.83 -2.55 17.84
C TYR A 181 -9.65 -3.84 17.64
N LYS A 182 -10.56 -3.87 16.67
CA LYS A 182 -11.36 -5.05 16.33
C LYS A 182 -10.76 -5.71 15.09
N HIS A 183 -9.93 -6.72 15.31
CA HIS A 183 -9.40 -7.54 14.22
C HIS A 183 -10.52 -8.38 13.61
N PRO A 184 -10.80 -8.28 12.30
CA PRO A 184 -11.69 -9.22 11.65
C PRO A 184 -11.03 -10.60 11.75
N ALA A 185 -11.68 -11.53 12.47
CA ALA A 185 -11.27 -12.92 12.44
C ALA A 185 -11.35 -13.43 10.98
N PRO A 186 -10.45 -14.36 10.57
CA PRO A 186 -10.59 -15.01 9.28
C PRO A 186 -11.98 -15.65 9.22
N LEU A 187 -12.77 -15.20 8.24
CA LEU A 187 -14.17 -15.61 8.11
C LEU A 187 -14.21 -17.11 7.83
N SER A 188 -14.94 -17.84 8.67
CA SER A 188 -15.24 -19.24 8.38
C SER A 188 -16.07 -19.33 7.09
N LEU A 189 -15.88 -20.38 6.28
CA LEU A 189 -16.76 -20.70 5.13
C LEU A 189 -18.25 -20.70 5.49
N SER A 190 -18.59 -20.95 6.76
CA SER A 190 -19.95 -20.88 7.28
C SER A 190 -20.45 -19.43 7.45
N GLU A 191 -19.61 -18.52 7.94
CA GLU A 191 -19.92 -17.09 8.12
C GLU A 191 -20.00 -16.36 6.78
N GLU A 192 -19.23 -16.81 5.79
CA GLU A 192 -19.25 -16.26 4.43
C GLU A 192 -20.54 -16.63 3.70
N LYS A 193 -21.02 -17.87 3.84
CA LYS A 193 -22.35 -18.30 3.38
C LYS A 193 -23.48 -17.59 4.12
N GLN A 194 -23.33 -17.34 5.42
CA GLN A 194 -24.31 -16.61 6.22
C GLN A 194 -24.41 -15.16 5.73
N ARG A 195 -23.28 -14.49 5.46
CA ARG A 195 -23.25 -13.12 4.91
C ARG A 195 -23.79 -13.04 3.49
N GLN A 196 -23.58 -14.06 2.66
CA GLN A 196 -24.23 -14.13 1.35
C GLN A 196 -25.75 -14.22 1.49
N ARG A 197 -26.25 -15.08 2.39
CA ARG A 197 -27.69 -15.14 2.71
C ARG A 197 -28.21 -13.82 3.26
N GLU A 198 -27.51 -13.17 4.17
CA GLU A 198 -27.92 -11.87 4.72
C GLU A 198 -27.94 -10.78 3.64
N ARG A 199 -27.03 -10.83 2.66
CA ARG A 199 -27.06 -9.93 1.49
C ARG A 199 -28.27 -10.20 0.60
N GLU A 200 -28.57 -11.48 0.33
CA GLU A 200 -29.77 -11.90 -0.42
C GLU A 200 -31.07 -11.52 0.31
N ASP A 201 -31.13 -11.71 1.62
CA ASP A 201 -32.26 -11.39 2.48
C ASP A 201 -32.48 -9.87 2.59
N TYR A 202 -31.40 -9.08 2.69
CA TYR A 202 -31.49 -7.62 2.67
C TYR A 202 -31.99 -7.10 1.31
N LEU A 203 -31.49 -7.66 0.21
CA LEU A 203 -32.00 -7.39 -1.14
C LEU A 203 -33.49 -7.76 -1.28
N GLN A 204 -33.92 -8.90 -0.72
CA GLN A 204 -35.33 -9.28 -0.66
C GLN A 204 -36.17 -8.34 0.22
N SER A 205 -35.61 -7.81 1.31
CA SER A 205 -36.31 -6.89 2.21
C SER A 205 -36.59 -5.53 1.54
N GLN A 206 -35.66 -5.02 0.71
CA GLN A 206 -35.89 -3.82 -0.09
C GLN A 206 -36.93 -4.02 -1.19
N ILE A 207 -37.06 -5.24 -1.73
CA ILE A 207 -38.14 -5.58 -2.68
C ILE A 207 -39.51 -5.64 -1.97
N ASN A 208 -39.55 -6.00 -0.69
CA ASN A 208 -40.77 -6.09 0.11
C ASN A 208 -41.31 -4.74 0.64
N ASP A 209 -40.56 -3.65 0.54
CA ASP A 209 -41.06 -2.31 0.91
C ASP A 209 -42.18 -1.80 -0.03
N LEU A 210 -42.33 -2.41 -1.22
CA LEU A 210 -43.48 -2.19 -2.12
C LEU A 210 -44.79 -2.86 -1.62
N TRP A 211 -44.75 -3.73 -0.61
CA TRP A 211 -45.92 -4.46 -0.09
C TRP A 211 -46.40 -3.99 1.29
N ARG A 212 -45.79 -2.94 1.87
CA ARG A 212 -46.18 -2.40 3.18
C ARG A 212 -47.33 -1.38 3.13
N THR A 213 -48.26 -1.55 2.19
CA THR A 213 -49.49 -0.74 2.07
C THR A 213 -50.75 -1.47 2.55
N VAL A 214 -50.61 -2.44 3.46
CA VAL A 214 -51.77 -3.05 4.15
C VAL A 214 -51.84 -2.54 5.59
N PRO A 215 -52.84 -1.71 5.95
CA PRO A 215 -52.98 -1.20 7.30
C PRO A 215 -53.40 -2.34 8.24
N THR A 216 -52.54 -2.68 9.18
CA THR A 216 -52.89 -3.52 10.33
C THR A 216 -53.20 -2.61 11.53
N LYS A 217 -54.36 -2.86 12.15
CA LYS A 217 -54.94 -2.04 13.22
C LYS A 217 -53.96 -1.79 14.36
N SER A 218 -53.87 -0.53 14.75
CA SER A 218 -53.18 -0.02 15.93
C SER A 218 -53.66 -0.73 17.20
N THR A 219 -52.74 -1.40 17.88
CA THR A 219 -52.85 -1.63 19.33
C THR A 219 -51.81 -0.73 19.97
N GLU A 220 -52.27 0.43 20.43
CA GLU A 220 -51.45 1.35 21.22
C GLU A 220 -51.04 0.67 22.51
N THR A 221 -49.79 0.24 22.57
CA THR A 221 -49.09 0.05 23.84
C THR A 221 -48.04 1.15 23.87
N THR A 222 -48.29 2.18 24.68
CA THR A 222 -47.32 3.22 25.03
C THR A 222 -46.19 2.60 25.84
N ALA A 223 -45.31 1.86 25.16
CA ALA A 223 -43.96 1.63 25.64
C ALA A 223 -43.24 2.97 25.54
N THR A 224 -42.86 3.54 26.67
CA THR A 224 -41.86 4.62 26.72
C THR A 224 -40.66 4.17 25.89
N GLU A 225 -40.47 4.76 24.71
CA GLU A 225 -39.26 4.63 23.90
C GLU A 225 -38.11 5.19 24.73
N THR A 226 -37.50 4.36 25.56
CA THR A 226 -36.12 4.60 25.97
C THR A 226 -35.34 4.68 24.68
N GLU A 227 -34.88 5.87 24.29
CA GLU A 227 -33.98 6.07 23.16
C GLU A 227 -32.85 5.06 23.28
N ARG A 228 -32.94 3.98 22.50
CA ARG A 228 -31.87 2.99 22.45
C ARG A 228 -30.69 3.72 21.84
N ARG A 229 -29.64 3.93 22.62
CA ARG A 229 -28.41 4.54 22.15
C ARG A 229 -27.95 3.80 20.89
N TYR A 230 -27.95 4.51 19.76
CA TYR A 230 -27.60 3.97 18.47
C TYR A 230 -26.37 4.71 17.94
N PRO A 231 -25.32 4.01 17.49
CA PRO A 231 -25.12 2.54 17.59
C PRO A 231 -24.96 2.06 19.04
N SER A 232 -25.27 0.78 19.29
CA SER A 232 -25.17 0.14 20.61
C SER A 232 -23.75 0.17 21.18
N GLU A 233 -22.75 0.13 20.31
CA GLU A 233 -21.35 0.33 20.62
C GLU A 233 -20.75 1.41 19.71
N PRO A 234 -19.78 2.20 20.21
CA PRO A 234 -19.00 3.10 19.37
C PRO A 234 -18.35 2.36 18.20
N GLN A 235 -18.54 2.89 16.99
CA GLN A 235 -17.92 2.38 15.76
C GLN A 235 -16.76 3.30 15.40
N GLU A 236 -15.54 2.76 15.36
CA GLU A 236 -14.36 3.51 14.94
C GLU A 236 -14.33 3.67 13.42
N ASN A 237 -14.76 2.63 12.69
CA ASN A 237 -14.84 2.64 11.25
C ASN A 237 -16.08 3.39 10.74
N LEU A 238 -15.93 4.70 10.52
CA LEU A 238 -17.00 5.58 10.07
C LEU A 238 -17.51 5.20 8.69
N LEU A 239 -16.62 4.82 7.77
CA LEU A 239 -17.02 4.38 6.43
C LEU A 239 -17.84 3.08 6.49
N TYR A 240 -17.47 2.12 7.34
CA TYR A 240 -18.25 0.90 7.55
C TYR A 240 -19.61 1.21 8.16
N PHE A 241 -19.64 2.10 9.15
CA PHE A 241 -20.88 2.52 9.78
C PHE A 241 -21.82 3.17 8.75
N ILE A 242 -21.32 4.07 7.91
CA ILE A 242 -22.09 4.72 6.84
C ILE A 242 -22.58 3.68 5.82
N GLU A 243 -21.71 2.78 5.36
CA GLU A 243 -22.05 1.71 4.40
C GLU A 243 -23.24 0.85 4.87
N LYS A 244 -23.32 0.55 6.18
CA LYS A 244 -24.34 -0.34 6.73
C LYS A 244 -25.60 0.37 7.21
N ASN A 245 -25.48 1.60 7.69
CA ASN A 245 -26.52 2.23 8.49
C ASN A 245 -27.13 3.46 7.83
N ALA A 246 -26.56 3.98 6.73
CA ALA A 246 -27.12 5.13 6.03
C ALA A 246 -28.31 4.68 5.14
N PRO A 247 -29.55 5.07 5.49
CA PRO A 247 -30.75 4.58 4.78
C PRO A 247 -30.95 5.25 3.42
N LEU A 248 -30.39 6.46 3.23
CA LEU A 248 -30.56 7.27 2.04
C LEU A 248 -29.51 7.01 0.96
N LEU A 249 -28.50 6.16 1.23
CA LEU A 249 -27.49 5.86 0.23
C LEU A 249 -28.06 4.94 -0.86
N GLU A 250 -27.95 5.39 -2.10
CA GLU A 250 -28.21 4.57 -3.26
C GLU A 250 -27.20 3.41 -3.36
N PRO A 251 -27.55 2.32 -4.06
CA PRO A 251 -26.64 1.18 -4.21
C PRO A 251 -25.26 1.56 -4.73
N TRP A 252 -25.18 2.52 -5.66
CA TRP A 252 -23.91 2.93 -6.24
C TRP A 252 -23.02 3.69 -5.25
N GLN A 253 -23.61 4.63 -4.50
CA GLN A 253 -22.94 5.38 -3.44
C GLN A 253 -22.40 4.45 -2.34
N ARG A 254 -23.18 3.44 -1.96
CA ARG A 254 -22.78 2.45 -0.96
C ARG A 254 -21.54 1.67 -1.40
N GLU A 255 -21.44 1.31 -2.67
CA GLU A 255 -20.26 0.62 -3.21
C GLU A 255 -19.05 1.56 -3.28
N LEU A 256 -19.22 2.85 -3.60
CA LEU A 256 -18.13 3.84 -3.54
C LEU A 256 -17.57 3.99 -2.11
N VAL A 257 -18.44 4.06 -1.08
CA VAL A 257 -18.02 4.05 0.33
C VAL A 257 -17.19 2.80 0.63
N ARG A 258 -17.64 1.63 0.16
CA ARG A 258 -16.93 0.36 0.35
C ARG A 258 -15.58 0.35 -0.37
N ILE A 259 -15.49 0.91 -1.59
CA ILE A 259 -14.24 1.05 -2.35
C ILE A 259 -13.22 1.84 -1.54
N VAL A 260 -13.56 3.06 -1.13
CA VAL A 260 -12.67 3.93 -0.35
C VAL A 260 -12.25 3.27 0.96
N ARG A 261 -13.20 2.61 1.65
CA ARG A 261 -12.93 1.89 2.89
C ARG A 261 -11.93 0.75 2.72
N LYS A 262 -12.08 -0.06 1.68
CA LYS A 262 -11.18 -1.19 1.40
C LYS A 262 -9.77 -0.73 1.02
N ILE A 263 -9.66 0.35 0.25
CA ILE A 263 -8.37 0.97 -0.07
C ILE A 263 -7.72 1.52 1.22
N ALA A 264 -8.49 2.22 2.08
CA ALA A 264 -8.00 2.69 3.37
C ALA A 264 -7.47 1.55 4.26
N GLN A 265 -8.20 0.44 4.30
CA GLN A 265 -7.82 -0.76 5.05
C GLN A 265 -6.51 -1.38 4.53
N TYR A 266 -6.32 -1.43 3.21
CA TYR A 266 -5.09 -1.96 2.60
C TYR A 266 -3.85 -1.14 2.97
N PHE A 267 -3.95 0.19 2.98
CA PHE A 267 -2.82 1.09 3.29
C PHE A 267 -2.59 1.32 4.78
N TYR A 268 -3.48 0.85 5.64
CA TYR A 268 -3.38 1.08 7.08
C TYR A 268 -2.12 0.48 7.72
N PRO A 269 -1.76 -0.81 7.46
CA PRO A 269 -0.53 -1.40 7.97
C PRO A 269 0.71 -0.59 7.60
N GLN A 270 0.84 -0.15 6.35
CA GLN A 270 2.01 0.62 5.87
C GLN A 270 2.27 1.87 6.70
N ARG A 271 1.22 2.63 7.03
CA ARG A 271 1.37 3.83 7.88
C ARG A 271 1.74 3.47 9.31
N GLN A 272 1.15 2.41 9.85
CA GLN A 272 1.40 1.99 11.22
C GLN A 272 2.81 1.42 11.41
N THR A 273 3.33 0.70 10.41
CA THR A 273 4.61 0.00 10.50
C THR A 273 5.76 0.75 9.83
N GLN A 274 5.58 2.02 9.43
CA GLN A 274 6.54 2.75 8.60
C GLN A 274 7.99 2.60 9.08
N VAL A 275 8.27 2.88 10.36
CA VAL A 275 9.64 2.78 10.93
C VAL A 275 10.21 1.37 10.81
N MET A 276 9.40 0.34 11.12
CA MET A 276 9.85 -1.05 11.04
C MET A 276 10.00 -1.52 9.59
N ASN A 277 9.12 -1.08 8.69
CA ASN A 277 9.18 -1.41 7.27
C ASN A 277 10.45 -0.85 6.62
N GLU A 278 10.68 0.46 6.76
CA GLU A 278 11.89 1.12 6.25
C GLU A 278 13.14 0.58 6.92
N GLY A 279 13.09 0.34 8.23
CA GLY A 279 14.19 -0.26 8.99
C GLY A 279 14.57 -1.65 8.53
N HIS A 280 13.58 -2.53 8.34
CA HIS A 280 13.78 -3.92 7.88
C HIS A 280 14.34 -3.94 6.46
N ALA A 281 13.80 -3.13 5.55
CA ALA A 281 14.32 -3.02 4.20
C ALA A 281 15.74 -2.43 4.14
N THR A 282 16.04 -1.45 5.00
CA THR A 282 17.40 -0.87 5.13
C THR A 282 18.38 -1.89 5.73
N PHE A 283 17.95 -2.67 6.71
CA PHE A 283 18.78 -3.73 7.28
C PHE A 283 19.15 -4.77 6.23
N TRP A 284 18.16 -5.24 5.47
CA TRP A 284 18.40 -6.25 4.44
C TRP A 284 19.17 -5.70 3.25
N HIS A 285 18.90 -4.48 2.78
CA HIS A 285 19.70 -3.92 1.70
C HIS A 285 21.17 -3.81 2.10
N TYR A 286 21.46 -3.58 3.37
CA TYR A 286 22.82 -3.37 3.84
C TYR A 286 23.53 -4.71 3.92
N THR A 287 22.85 -5.68 4.52
CA THR A 287 23.35 -7.06 4.64
C THR A 287 23.56 -7.71 3.28
N LEU A 288 22.58 -7.61 2.37
CA LEU A 288 22.63 -8.23 1.04
C LEU A 288 23.70 -7.57 0.15
N MET A 289 23.83 -6.23 0.17
CA MET A 289 24.84 -5.53 -0.64
C MET A 289 26.26 -5.83 -0.17
N ASN A 290 26.51 -5.91 1.14
CA ASN A 290 27.82 -6.34 1.65
C ASN A 290 28.11 -7.81 1.28
N ARG A 291 27.12 -8.69 1.38
CA ARG A 291 27.28 -10.10 0.98
C ARG A 291 27.56 -10.26 -0.52
N LEU A 292 26.93 -9.43 -1.35
CA LEU A 292 27.16 -9.37 -2.80
C LEU A 292 28.63 -9.00 -3.12
N TYR A 293 29.19 -8.06 -2.36
CA TYR A 293 30.61 -7.68 -2.45
C TYR A 293 31.55 -8.79 -1.98
N ASP A 294 31.29 -9.40 -0.82
CA ASP A 294 32.10 -10.50 -0.26
C ASP A 294 32.19 -11.70 -1.21
N GLU A 295 31.12 -12.01 -1.95
CA GLU A 295 31.07 -13.09 -2.93
C GLU A 295 31.65 -12.72 -4.31
N GLY A 296 32.11 -11.47 -4.48
CA GLY A 296 32.78 -10.97 -5.67
C GLY A 296 31.85 -10.57 -6.82
N TYR A 297 30.56 -10.34 -6.56
CA TYR A 297 29.59 -9.89 -7.57
C TYR A 297 29.57 -8.36 -7.74
N ALA A 298 30.13 -7.62 -6.78
CA ALA A 298 30.31 -6.16 -6.81
C ALA A 298 31.80 -5.77 -6.65
N ASN A 299 32.18 -4.59 -7.14
CA ASN A 299 33.54 -4.05 -7.03
C ASN A 299 33.63 -2.88 -6.04
N ASP A 300 34.84 -2.37 -5.81
CA ASP A 300 35.08 -1.28 -4.85
C ASP A 300 34.36 0.02 -5.22
N GLY A 301 34.28 0.35 -6.52
CA GLY A 301 33.59 1.55 -7.00
C GLY A 301 32.09 1.50 -6.71
N PHE A 302 31.48 0.35 -6.98
CA PHE A 302 30.09 0.04 -6.62
C PHE A 302 29.86 0.20 -5.11
N MET A 303 30.78 -0.29 -4.27
CA MET A 303 30.63 -0.20 -2.82
C MET A 303 30.77 1.23 -2.29
N ILE A 304 31.64 2.05 -2.86
CA ILE A 304 31.76 3.46 -2.47
C ILE A 304 30.45 4.20 -2.76
N GLU A 305 29.87 3.99 -3.95
CA GLU A 305 28.58 4.57 -4.34
C GLU A 305 27.47 4.10 -3.40
N PHE A 306 27.41 2.80 -3.09
CA PHE A 306 26.44 2.23 -2.15
C PHE A 306 26.55 2.85 -0.76
N LEU A 307 27.76 2.96 -0.19
CA LEU A 307 27.96 3.53 1.14
C LEU A 307 27.55 5.01 1.18
N GLN A 308 27.78 5.76 0.11
CA GLN A 308 27.33 7.14 0.01
C GLN A 308 25.80 7.23 0.03
N SER A 309 25.11 6.40 -0.77
CA SER A 309 23.64 6.36 -0.80
C SER A 309 23.05 5.90 0.54
N HIS A 310 23.56 4.80 1.10
CA HIS A 310 23.10 4.26 2.38
C HIS A 310 23.26 5.28 3.52
N THR A 311 24.47 5.86 3.67
CA THR A 311 24.73 6.84 4.74
C THR A 311 23.89 8.11 4.61
N SER A 312 23.56 8.52 3.38
CA SER A 312 22.67 9.66 3.13
C SER A 312 21.24 9.36 3.61
N VAL A 313 20.74 8.14 3.35
CA VAL A 313 19.39 7.73 3.74
C VAL A 313 19.24 7.54 5.25
N VAL A 314 20.25 6.97 5.93
CA VAL A 314 20.22 6.76 7.39
C VAL A 314 20.72 7.95 8.20
N HIS A 315 20.99 9.09 7.56
CA HIS A 315 21.43 10.28 8.27
C HIS A 315 20.29 10.87 9.12
N GLN A 316 20.51 10.98 10.43
CA GLN A 316 19.61 11.64 11.36
C GLN A 316 20.30 12.86 11.97
N LEU A 317 19.69 14.03 11.77
CA LEU A 317 20.11 15.26 12.45
C LEU A 317 19.73 15.21 13.93
N PRO A 318 20.54 15.79 14.83
CA PRO A 318 20.20 15.88 16.24
C PRO A 318 18.99 16.81 16.45
N PHE A 319 18.25 16.60 17.53
CA PHE A 319 16.94 17.25 17.78
C PHE A 319 17.04 18.78 17.92
N ASP A 320 18.22 19.31 18.24
CA ASP A 320 18.50 20.73 18.42
C ASP A 320 18.96 21.43 17.13
N HIS A 321 19.10 20.69 16.02
CA HIS A 321 19.52 21.26 14.75
C HIS A 321 18.41 22.09 14.10
N PRO A 322 18.71 23.28 13.53
CA PRO A 322 17.70 24.16 12.91
C PRO A 322 16.90 23.52 11.77
N TYR A 323 17.47 22.51 11.12
CA TYR A 323 16.85 21.77 10.01
C TYR A 323 16.28 20.41 10.44
N TYR A 324 16.17 20.14 11.74
CA TYR A 324 15.50 18.93 12.22
C TYR A 324 14.01 18.97 11.86
N SER A 325 13.56 17.96 11.10
CA SER A 325 12.18 17.86 10.59
C SER A 325 11.41 16.67 11.18
N GLY A 326 11.99 15.97 12.16
CA GLY A 326 11.41 14.78 12.76
C GLY A 326 12.38 13.59 12.78
N ILE A 327 11.85 12.46 13.24
CA ILE A 327 12.60 11.19 13.28
C ILE A 327 12.62 10.62 11.85
N ASN A 328 13.82 10.30 11.38
CA ASN A 328 14.06 9.58 10.14
C ASN A 328 13.73 8.09 10.36
N PRO A 329 12.69 7.56 9.70
CA PRO A 329 12.27 6.17 9.88
C PRO A 329 13.36 5.17 9.47
N TYR A 330 14.16 5.48 8.45
CA TYR A 330 15.28 4.65 8.01
C TYR A 330 16.36 4.57 9.07
N ALA A 331 16.75 5.71 9.66
CA ALA A 331 17.80 5.76 10.68
C ALA A 331 17.42 5.01 11.96
N LEU A 332 16.23 5.31 12.51
CA LEU A 332 15.74 4.65 13.72
C LEU A 332 15.46 3.17 13.46
N GLY A 333 14.77 2.86 12.36
CA GLY A 333 14.41 1.49 11.99
C GLY A 333 15.64 0.62 11.75
N PHE A 334 16.65 1.10 11.01
CA PHE A 334 17.89 0.37 10.78
C PHE A 334 18.65 0.11 12.08
N GLY A 335 18.72 1.12 12.96
CA GLY A 335 19.32 0.97 14.28
C GLY A 335 18.61 -0.09 15.12
N MET A 336 17.27 -0.11 15.12
CA MET A 336 16.49 -1.14 15.81
C MET A 336 16.73 -2.54 15.23
N MET A 337 16.68 -2.68 13.91
CA MET A 337 16.84 -3.98 13.23
C MET A 337 18.27 -4.53 13.34
N SER A 338 19.27 -3.67 13.51
CA SER A 338 20.67 -4.09 13.71
C SER A 338 20.97 -4.53 15.15
N ASP A 339 20.13 -4.14 16.11
CA ASP A 339 20.27 -4.50 17.54
C ASP A 339 19.55 -5.83 17.88
N ILE A 340 18.51 -6.18 17.12
CA ILE A 340 17.77 -7.45 17.21
C ILE A 340 18.55 -8.56 16.52
#